data_AF-A0A1I1YYP1-F1
#
_entry.id   AF-A0A1I1YYP1-F1
#
_cell.length_a   1.000
_cell.length_b   1.000
_cell.length_c   1.000
_cell.angle_alpha   90.00
_cell.angle_beta   90.00
_cell.angle_gamma   90.00
#
_symmetry.space_group_name_H-M   'P 1'
#
loop_
_entity.id
_entity.type
_entity.pdbx_description
1 polymer ?
#
loop_
_entity_poly.entity_id
_entity_poly.type
_entity_poly.pdbx_seq_one_letter_code
_entity_poly.pdbx_strand_id
1 'polypeptide(L)'
;MPGLSEAASEDKLLILAPQKTLMPNPAMEELVTLLRRAIIAEVAQTVELRDELQRLTLAIAQYAARTGYALAAEDDEERLVSAINDSIQAQFALGEEQDGLIGSLMTSAMYGALFHQPFAVQLGQWNLVDWPLALQPVLAASYYDRAEEEAIKQSFDEKAEELCLDKTDAPQAWPSWSRLAYRTESSLKTLMANRCTGSKSVDCPHRP
;
A
#
# COMPACT_ATOMS: atom_id res chain seq x y z
N MET A 1 12.89 23.73 -3.58
CA MET A 1 12.58 24.79 -2.60
C MET A 1 13.44 24.55 -1.35
N PRO A 2 14.71 25.00 -1.33
CA PRO A 2 15.56 24.80 -0.17
C PRO A 2 15.04 25.64 1.01
N GLY A 3 14.74 25.00 2.14
CA GLY A 3 14.30 25.65 3.40
C GLY A 3 12.84 25.42 3.81
N LEU A 4 11.97 24.89 2.93
CA LEU A 4 10.57 24.63 3.31
C LEU A 4 10.44 23.50 4.34
N SER A 5 11.18 22.41 4.17
CA SER A 5 11.18 21.27 5.09
C SER A 5 11.75 21.63 6.46
N GLU A 6 12.75 22.53 6.49
CA GLU A 6 13.38 23.04 7.70
C GLU A 6 12.45 23.96 8.50
N ALA A 7 11.80 24.92 7.82
CA ALA A 7 10.80 25.75 8.48
C ALA A 7 9.60 24.92 8.99
N ALA A 8 9.19 23.89 8.24
CA ALA A 8 8.08 23.02 8.62
C ALA A 8 8.42 22.07 9.78
N SER A 9 9.68 21.65 9.93
CA SER A 9 10.10 20.79 11.04
C SER A 9 10.18 21.51 12.39
N GLU A 10 10.28 22.85 12.38
CA GLU A 10 10.23 23.68 13.58
C GLU A 10 8.80 24.04 14.01
N ASP A 11 7.82 23.96 13.09
CA ASP A 11 6.44 24.31 13.37
C ASP A 11 5.70 23.20 14.12
N LYS A 12 5.45 23.47 15.41
CA LYS A 12 4.73 22.54 16.31
C LYS A 12 3.30 22.26 15.88
N LEU A 13 2.60 23.21 15.25
CA LEU A 13 1.22 23.00 14.80
C LEU A 13 1.20 22.10 13.57
N LEU A 14 2.13 22.30 12.63
CA LEU A 14 2.27 21.44 11.45
C LEU A 14 2.67 20.01 11.81
N ILE A 15 3.33 19.80 12.95
CA ILE A 15 3.63 18.45 13.48
C ILE A 15 2.45 17.85 14.24
N LEU A 16 1.82 18.62 15.13
CA LEU A 16 0.77 18.09 16.02
C LEU A 16 -0.56 17.86 15.30
N ALA A 17 -0.93 18.72 14.35
CA ALA A 17 -2.22 18.62 13.69
C ALA A 17 -2.37 17.30 12.90
N PRO A 18 -1.40 16.86 12.08
CA PRO A 18 -1.49 15.57 11.37
C PRO A 18 -1.44 14.36 12.31
N GLN A 19 -0.79 14.48 13.48
CA GLN A 19 -0.72 13.42 14.49
C GLN A 19 -2.03 13.21 15.27
N LYS A 20 -2.86 14.26 15.39
CA LYS A 20 -4.04 14.24 16.26
C LYS A 20 -5.36 14.34 15.51
N THR A 21 -5.35 14.87 14.29
CA THR A 21 -6.57 15.18 13.55
C THR A 21 -6.45 14.83 12.08
N LEU A 22 -7.58 14.45 11.47
CA LEU A 22 -7.74 14.42 10.03
C LEU A 22 -8.20 15.81 9.57
N MET A 23 -7.46 16.40 8.64
CA MET A 23 -7.76 17.72 8.08
C MET A 23 -8.09 17.55 6.60
N PRO A 24 -9.35 17.20 6.25
CA PRO A 24 -9.77 17.02 4.86
C PRO A 24 -9.87 18.38 4.17
N ASN A 25 -8.71 18.95 3.85
CA ASN A 25 -8.54 20.20 3.14
C ASN A 25 -7.51 19.96 2.03
N PRO A 26 -7.88 20.15 0.75
CA PRO A 26 -6.96 19.93 -0.38
C PRO A 26 -5.63 20.69 -0.26
N ALA A 27 -5.65 21.90 0.29
CA ALA A 27 -4.42 22.69 0.48
C ALA A 27 -3.48 22.07 1.53
N MET A 28 -4.04 21.41 2.55
CA MET A 28 -3.25 20.68 3.55
C MET A 28 -2.67 19.41 2.95
N GLU A 29 -3.45 18.67 2.16
CA GLU A 29 -2.99 17.46 1.48
C GLU A 29 -1.87 17.78 0.47
N GLU A 30 -2.01 18.87 -0.28
CA GLU A 30 -0.98 19.37 -1.19
C GLU A 30 0.30 19.75 -0.42
N LEU A 31 0.17 20.47 0.70
CA LEU A 31 1.31 20.80 1.55
C LEU A 31 2.01 19.53 2.08
N VAL A 32 1.27 18.57 2.61
CA VAL A 32 1.80 17.30 3.10
C VAL A 32 2.52 16.55 1.99
N THR A 33 1.96 16.55 0.78
CA THR A 33 2.56 15.91 -0.40
C THR A 33 3.86 16.61 -0.81
N LEU A 34 3.90 17.95 -0.82
CA LEU A 34 5.12 18.72 -1.10
C LEU A 34 6.22 18.49 -0.05
N LEU A 35 5.84 18.42 1.24
CA LEU A 35 6.78 18.13 2.32
C LEU A 35 7.31 16.69 2.24
N ARG A 36 6.44 15.72 1.99
CA ARG A 36 6.81 14.31 1.78
C ARG A 36 7.80 14.18 0.62
N ARG A 37 7.54 14.85 -0.50
CA ARG A 37 8.45 14.92 -1.66
C ARG A 37 9.80 15.55 -1.34
N ALA A 38 9.81 16.64 -0.57
CA ALA A 38 11.05 17.28 -0.16
C ALA A 38 11.91 16.36 0.72
N ILE A 39 11.28 15.63 1.64
CA ILE A 39 11.96 14.67 2.52
C ILE A 39 12.55 13.51 1.71
N ILE A 40 11.77 12.86 0.83
CA ILE A 40 12.30 11.72 0.07
C ILE A 40 13.40 12.14 -0.91
N ALA A 41 13.28 13.32 -1.53
CA ALA A 41 14.31 13.84 -2.42
C ALA A 41 15.63 14.11 -1.68
N GLU A 42 15.55 14.49 -0.41
CA GLU A 42 16.72 14.68 0.44
C GLU A 42 17.33 13.34 0.89
N VAL A 43 16.50 12.39 1.32
CA VAL A 43 16.95 11.04 1.69
C VAL A 43 17.59 10.35 0.48
N ALA A 44 17.07 10.55 -0.73
CA ALA A 44 17.67 10.02 -1.95
C ALA A 44 19.07 10.57 -2.25
N GLN A 45 19.39 11.78 -1.76
CA GLN A 45 20.70 12.41 -1.95
C GLN A 45 21.70 12.08 -0.84
N THR A 46 21.21 12.01 0.40
CA THR A 46 22.04 11.86 1.61
C THR A 46 22.10 10.43 2.12
N VAL A 47 21.18 9.56 1.66
CA VAL A 47 20.99 8.16 2.11
C VAL A 47 20.57 8.05 3.59
N GLU A 48 20.41 9.18 4.27
CA GLU A 48 20.09 9.24 5.69
C GLU A 48 18.96 10.24 5.94
N LEU A 49 18.15 9.96 6.96
CA LEU A 49 17.13 10.90 7.43
C LEU A 49 17.70 11.73 8.57
N ARG A 50 17.94 13.03 8.35
CA ARG A 50 18.43 13.92 9.41
C ARG A 50 17.47 13.99 10.60
N ASP A 51 18.04 14.20 11.79
CA ASP A 51 17.31 14.22 13.06
C ASP A 51 16.21 15.29 13.11
N GLU A 52 16.45 16.46 12.50
CA GLU A 52 15.50 17.57 12.50
C GLU A 52 14.22 17.21 11.73
N LEU A 53 14.31 16.40 10.68
CA LEU A 53 13.18 16.00 9.86
C LEU A 53 12.41 14.82 10.44
N GLN A 54 13.00 14.04 11.36
CA GLN A 54 12.37 12.84 11.91
C GLN A 54 10.98 13.11 12.49
N ARG A 55 10.79 14.20 13.23
CA ARG A 55 9.49 14.55 13.82
C ARG A 55 8.43 14.86 12.75
N LEU A 56 8.83 15.53 11.68
CA LEU A 56 7.96 15.85 10.56
C LEU A 56 7.61 14.58 9.78
N THR A 57 8.60 13.74 9.49
CA THR A 57 8.41 12.43 8.85
C THR A 57 7.43 11.56 9.62
N LEU A 58 7.56 11.49 10.96
CA LEU A 58 6.60 10.76 11.81
C LEU A 58 5.19 11.34 11.74
N ALA A 59 5.05 12.68 11.71
CA ALA A 59 3.74 13.32 11.59
C ALA A 59 3.08 13.00 10.24
N ILE A 60 3.84 13.06 9.15
CA ILE A 60 3.38 12.71 7.80
C ILE A 60 3.02 11.22 7.72
N ALA A 61 3.85 10.32 8.25
CA ALA A 61 3.58 8.89 8.27
C ALA A 61 2.30 8.55 9.06
N GLN A 62 2.09 9.17 10.23
CA GLN A 62 0.84 9.02 10.98
C GLN A 62 -0.37 9.54 10.21
N TYR A 63 -0.22 10.65 9.49
CA TYR A 63 -1.27 11.21 8.65
C TYR A 63 -1.60 10.30 7.47
N ALA A 64 -0.58 9.76 6.80
CA ALA A 64 -0.74 8.78 5.73
C ALA A 64 -1.45 7.52 6.24
N ALA A 65 -1.05 6.98 7.40
CA ALA A 65 -1.72 5.84 8.00
C ALA A 65 -3.20 6.11 8.32
N ARG A 66 -3.54 7.28 8.87
CA ARG A 66 -4.92 7.68 9.19
C ARG A 66 -5.79 7.91 7.96
N THR A 67 -5.22 8.42 6.87
CA THR A 67 -5.92 8.58 5.59
C THR A 67 -5.97 7.29 4.78
N GLY A 68 -5.40 6.19 5.30
CA GLY A 68 -5.35 4.91 4.60
C GLY A 68 -4.43 4.91 3.38
N TYR A 69 -3.41 5.78 3.37
CA TYR A 69 -2.47 5.99 2.26
C TYR A 69 -3.15 6.50 0.98
N ALA A 70 -4.18 7.34 1.13
CA ALA A 70 -4.90 7.94 0.00
C ALA A 70 -4.09 9.01 -0.77
N LEU A 71 -3.01 9.54 -0.18
CA LEU A 71 -2.16 10.56 -0.81
C LEU A 71 -1.33 9.94 -1.94
N ALA A 72 -1.73 10.21 -3.17
CA ALA A 72 -1.04 9.75 -4.38
C ALA A 72 0.44 10.13 -4.36
N ALA A 73 1.30 9.19 -4.76
CA ALA A 73 2.72 9.41 -4.99
C ALA A 73 2.96 9.52 -6.50
N GLU A 74 3.96 10.30 -6.90
CA GLU A 74 4.42 10.32 -8.28
C GLU A 74 5.34 9.12 -8.59
N ASP A 75 5.46 8.74 -9.87
CA ASP A 75 6.25 7.58 -10.32
C ASP A 75 7.72 7.61 -9.85
N ASP A 76 8.30 8.81 -9.69
CA ASP A 76 9.66 9.00 -9.20
C ASP A 76 9.76 8.68 -7.70
N GLU A 77 8.80 9.15 -6.90
CA GLU A 77 8.69 8.82 -5.48
C GLU A 77 8.53 7.31 -5.29
N GLU A 78 7.62 6.67 -6.03
CA GLU A 78 7.36 5.23 -5.91
C GLU A 78 8.63 4.40 -6.17
N ARG A 79 9.44 4.79 -7.16
CA ARG A 79 10.73 4.14 -7.45
C ARG A 79 11.73 4.31 -6.31
N LEU A 80 11.81 5.51 -5.74
CA LEU A 80 12.69 5.78 -4.59
C LEU A 80 12.27 4.97 -3.37
N VAL A 81 10.97 4.90 -3.08
CA VAL A 81 10.44 4.09 -1.97
C VAL A 81 10.70 2.61 -2.19
N SER A 82 10.52 2.10 -3.41
CA SER A 82 10.84 0.71 -3.74
C SER A 82 12.31 0.41 -3.46
N ALA A 83 13.23 1.30 -3.87
CA ALA A 83 14.65 1.14 -3.60
C ALA A 83 14.97 1.17 -2.09
N ILE A 84 14.28 2.01 -1.31
CA ILE A 84 14.39 2.02 0.15
C ILE A 84 13.90 0.70 0.75
N ASN A 85 12.78 0.15 0.27
CA ASN A 85 12.25 -1.12 0.75
C ASN A 85 13.18 -2.30 0.44
N ASP A 86 13.78 -2.31 -0.75
CA ASP A 86 14.80 -3.29 -1.14
C ASP A 86 16.06 -3.16 -0.27
N SER A 87 16.45 -1.92 0.05
CA SER A 87 17.55 -1.63 0.98
C SER A 87 17.25 -2.15 2.38
N ILE A 88 16.05 -1.90 2.93
CA ILE A 88 15.62 -2.42 4.23
C ILE A 88 15.70 -3.96 4.25
N GLN A 89 15.21 -4.62 3.20
CA GLN A 89 15.28 -6.07 3.08
C GLN A 89 16.72 -6.58 3.06
N ALA A 90 17.64 -5.86 2.40
CA ALA A 90 19.06 -6.20 2.40
C ALA A 90 19.69 -5.99 3.79
N GLN A 91 19.34 -4.91 4.51
CA GLN A 91 19.81 -4.63 5.87
C GLN A 91 19.37 -5.73 6.85
N PHE A 92 18.13 -6.22 6.72
CA PHE A 92 17.66 -7.38 7.46
C PHE A 92 18.46 -8.65 7.16
N ALA A 93 18.79 -8.91 5.89
CA ALA A 93 19.57 -10.08 5.50
C ALA A 93 21.02 -10.03 6.02
N LEU A 94 21.57 -8.82 6.19
CA LEU A 94 22.89 -8.58 6.76
C LEU A 94 22.91 -8.60 8.30
N GLY A 95 21.74 -8.59 8.94
CA GLY A 95 21.62 -8.57 10.39
C GLY A 95 22.02 -7.24 11.02
N GLU A 96 21.72 -6.11 10.34
CA GLU A 96 21.96 -4.79 10.90
C GLU A 96 21.17 -4.55 12.19
N GLU A 97 21.72 -3.67 13.05
CA GLU A 97 21.08 -3.29 14.30
C GLU A 97 19.79 -2.48 14.05
N GLN A 98 18.86 -2.58 14.99
CA GLN A 98 17.54 -1.94 14.93
C GLN A 98 17.63 -0.43 14.69
N ASP A 99 18.63 0.24 15.26
CA ASP A 99 18.80 1.69 15.16
C ASP A 99 19.10 2.15 13.72
N GLY A 100 19.82 1.34 12.93
CA GLY A 100 20.13 1.65 11.53
C GLY A 100 18.91 1.62 10.61
N LEU A 101 17.86 0.91 11.00
CA LEU A 101 16.63 0.74 10.21
C LEU A 101 15.62 1.88 10.42
N ILE A 102 15.74 2.64 11.50
CA ILE A 102 14.71 3.61 11.93
C ILE A 102 14.41 4.64 10.84
N GLY A 103 15.44 5.28 10.27
CA GLY A 103 15.26 6.31 9.24
C GLY A 103 14.60 5.78 7.96
N SER A 104 15.02 4.59 7.51
CA SER A 104 14.46 3.91 6.35
C SER A 104 13.00 3.50 6.57
N LEU A 105 12.69 2.93 7.74
CA LEU A 105 11.33 2.54 8.13
C LEU A 105 10.40 3.75 8.22
N MET A 106 10.86 4.86 8.81
CA MET A 106 10.10 6.10 8.89
C MET A 106 9.76 6.64 7.50
N THR A 107 10.71 6.57 6.58
CA THR A 107 10.51 7.04 5.20
C THR A 107 9.55 6.13 4.44
N SER A 108 9.71 4.81 4.54
CA SER A 108 8.81 3.82 3.94
C SER A 108 7.36 3.97 4.45
N ALA A 109 7.20 4.21 5.76
CA ALA A 109 5.89 4.39 6.40
C ALA A 109 5.13 5.64 5.96
N MET A 110 5.77 6.61 5.27
CA MET A 110 5.04 7.75 4.67
C MET A 110 4.24 7.35 3.41
N TYR A 111 4.61 6.24 2.77
CA TYR A 111 4.10 5.86 1.46
C TYR A 111 3.21 4.62 1.49
N GLY A 112 3.46 3.70 2.41
CA GLY A 112 2.67 2.48 2.51
C GLY A 112 2.70 1.86 3.88
N ALA A 113 1.73 0.98 4.11
CA ALA A 113 1.71 0.18 5.32
C ALA A 113 2.85 -0.83 5.31
N LEU A 114 3.65 -0.81 6.37
CA LEU A 114 4.79 -1.70 6.54
C LEU A 114 4.38 -3.19 6.54
N PHE A 115 3.14 -3.50 6.94
CA PHE A 115 2.59 -4.85 6.91
C PHE A 115 2.53 -5.48 5.50
N HIS A 116 2.38 -4.68 4.45
CA HIS A 116 2.33 -5.20 3.07
C HIS A 116 3.70 -5.29 2.40
N GLN A 117 4.76 -4.86 3.08
CA GLN A 117 6.11 -4.80 2.52
C GLN A 117 6.80 -6.17 2.59
N PRO A 118 7.78 -6.46 1.72
CA PRO A 118 8.45 -7.77 1.68
C PRO A 118 9.18 -8.11 2.99
N PHE A 119 9.60 -7.10 3.76
CA PHE A 119 10.28 -7.27 5.04
C PHE A 119 9.34 -7.36 6.26
N ALA A 120 8.02 -7.37 6.06
CA ALA A 120 7.03 -7.38 7.13
C ALA A 120 7.21 -8.53 8.15
N VAL A 121 7.58 -9.71 7.68
CA VAL A 121 7.81 -10.88 8.55
C VAL A 121 9.02 -10.67 9.46
N GLN A 122 10.08 -10.07 8.93
CA GLN A 122 11.32 -9.80 9.67
C GLN A 122 11.11 -8.69 10.71
N LEU A 123 10.26 -7.71 10.40
CA LEU A 123 9.90 -6.64 11.34
C LEU A 123 9.21 -7.18 12.61
N GLY A 124 8.47 -8.29 12.50
CA GLY A 124 7.75 -8.94 13.59
C GLY A 124 8.63 -9.63 14.63
N GLN A 125 9.96 -9.66 14.43
CA GLN A 125 10.89 -10.20 15.42
C GLN A 125 11.02 -9.32 16.68
N TRP A 126 10.65 -8.04 16.57
CA TRP A 126 10.64 -7.09 17.67
C TRP A 126 9.23 -6.78 18.13
N ASN A 127 9.07 -6.46 19.42
CA ASN A 127 7.82 -5.99 19.97
C ASN A 127 7.69 -4.48 19.77
N LEU A 128 6.46 -3.97 19.81
CA LEU A 128 6.21 -2.53 19.70
C LEU A 128 6.97 -1.72 20.76
N VAL A 129 7.13 -2.27 21.97
CA VAL A 129 7.83 -1.62 23.09
C VAL A 129 9.34 -1.51 22.90
N ASP A 130 9.91 -2.32 22.01
CA ASP A 130 11.34 -2.32 21.71
C ASP A 130 11.74 -1.14 20.82
N TRP A 131 10.76 -0.47 20.20
CA TRP A 131 10.97 0.70 19.35
C TRP A 131 10.97 2.01 20.14
N PRO A 132 11.70 3.05 19.66
CA PRO A 132 11.66 4.37 20.27
C PRO A 132 10.23 4.92 20.40
N LEU A 133 9.93 5.54 21.53
CA LEU A 133 8.57 6.03 21.87
C LEU A 133 7.92 6.89 20.78
N ALA A 134 8.71 7.68 20.05
CA ALA A 134 8.20 8.54 18.98
C ALA A 134 7.73 7.75 17.75
N LEU A 135 8.33 6.59 17.49
CA LEU A 135 8.05 5.73 16.34
C LEU A 135 6.88 4.76 16.60
N GLN A 136 6.65 4.40 17.86
CA GLN A 136 5.60 3.45 18.25
C GLN A 136 4.22 3.75 17.64
N PRO A 137 3.70 5.00 17.63
CA PRO A 137 2.39 5.28 17.04
C PRO A 137 2.31 4.99 15.54
N VAL A 138 3.42 5.20 14.80
CA VAL A 138 3.49 4.90 13.36
C VAL A 138 3.52 3.39 13.15
N LEU A 139 4.34 2.66 13.89
CA LEU A 139 4.46 1.21 13.78
C LEU A 139 3.19 0.49 14.21
N ALA A 140 2.52 0.97 15.26
CA ALA A 140 1.22 0.46 15.67
C ALA A 140 0.23 0.51 14.49
N ALA A 141 0.02 1.71 13.93
CA ALA A 141 -0.97 1.92 12.87
C ALA A 141 -0.59 1.27 11.51
N SER A 142 0.70 1.20 11.18
CA SER A 142 1.18 0.72 9.88
C SER A 142 1.50 -0.78 9.84
N TYR A 143 1.81 -1.38 11.00
CA TYR A 143 2.22 -2.79 11.13
C TYR A 143 1.40 -3.55 12.16
N TYR A 144 1.55 -3.24 13.46
CA TYR A 144 1.06 -4.13 14.53
C TYR A 144 -0.46 -4.24 14.58
N ASP A 145 -1.20 -3.15 14.46
CA ASP A 145 -2.67 -3.17 14.47
C ASP A 145 -3.20 -4.04 13.31
N ARG A 146 -2.56 -3.91 12.13
CA ARG A 146 -2.91 -4.71 10.94
C ARG A 146 -2.52 -6.18 11.09
N ALA A 147 -1.37 -6.46 11.70
CA ALA A 147 -0.93 -7.82 12.01
C ALA A 147 -1.87 -8.49 13.00
N GLU A 148 -2.36 -7.76 14.01
CA GLU A 148 -3.36 -8.23 14.96
C GLU A 148 -4.70 -8.52 14.26
N GLU A 149 -5.19 -7.59 13.43
CA GLU A 149 -6.40 -7.81 12.62
C GLU A 149 -6.28 -9.06 11.74
N GLU A 150 -5.16 -9.26 11.06
CA GLU A 150 -4.92 -10.47 10.27
C GLU A 150 -4.81 -11.72 11.14
N ALA A 151 -4.15 -11.66 12.30
CA ALA A 151 -4.08 -12.79 13.23
C ALA A 151 -5.48 -13.22 13.71
N ILE A 152 -6.35 -12.24 14.00
CA ILE A 152 -7.77 -12.49 14.33
C ILE A 152 -8.47 -13.15 13.13
N LYS A 153 -8.26 -12.66 11.90
CA LYS A 153 -8.84 -13.28 10.69
C LYS A 153 -8.37 -14.73 10.48
N GLN A 154 -7.13 -15.06 10.81
CA GLN A 154 -6.61 -16.43 10.71
C GLN A 154 -7.19 -17.37 11.77
N SER A 155 -7.75 -16.84 12.86
CA SER A 155 -8.33 -17.65 13.94
C SER A 155 -9.76 -18.14 13.68
N PHE A 156 -10.38 -17.76 12.56
CA PHE A 156 -11.68 -18.27 12.16
C PHE A 156 -11.55 -19.64 11.49
N ASP A 157 -12.38 -20.59 11.92
CA ASP A 157 -12.39 -21.98 11.43
C ASP A 157 -12.56 -22.05 9.91
N GLU A 158 -13.34 -21.13 9.33
CA GLU A 158 -13.57 -21.01 7.88
C GLU A 158 -12.26 -20.81 7.10
N LYS A 159 -11.30 -20.04 7.64
CA LYS A 159 -9.99 -19.84 7.02
C LYS A 159 -9.05 -21.02 7.23
N ALA A 160 -9.15 -21.71 8.36
CA ALA A 160 -8.38 -22.91 8.62
C ALA A 160 -8.74 -24.04 7.63
N GLU A 161 -10.02 -24.14 7.27
CA GLU A 161 -10.51 -25.02 6.22
C GLU A 161 -10.00 -24.58 4.83
N GLU A 162 -10.01 -23.28 4.51
CA GLU A 162 -9.46 -22.75 3.26
C GLU A 162 -7.94 -22.96 3.09
N LEU A 163 -7.14 -22.90 4.17
CA LEU A 163 -5.71 -23.18 4.15
C LEU A 163 -5.38 -24.65 3.82
N CYS A 164 -6.34 -25.55 4.05
CA CYS A 164 -6.20 -26.97 3.70
C CYS A 164 -6.58 -27.26 2.24
N LEU A 165 -7.16 -26.29 1.53
CA LEU A 165 -7.53 -26.41 0.12
C LEU A 165 -6.35 -26.03 -0.78
N ASP A 166 -6.23 -26.71 -1.92
CA ASP A 166 -5.30 -26.30 -2.96
C ASP A 166 -5.71 -24.93 -3.52
N LYS A 167 -4.73 -24.15 -4.03
CA LYS A 167 -4.96 -22.78 -4.54
C LYS A 167 -6.04 -22.68 -5.64
N THR A 168 -6.34 -23.79 -6.30
CA THR A 168 -7.42 -23.93 -7.30
C THR A 168 -8.81 -24.10 -6.71
N ASP A 169 -8.88 -24.57 -5.47
CA ASP A 169 -10.10 -24.98 -4.78
C ASP A 169 -10.57 -23.93 -3.75
N ALA A 170 -9.73 -22.91 -3.50
CA ALA A 170 -10.12 -21.74 -2.73
C ALA A 170 -11.29 -20.99 -3.42
N PRO A 171 -12.35 -20.62 -2.69
CA PRO A 171 -13.53 -19.97 -3.26
C PRO A 171 -13.14 -18.60 -3.85
N GLN A 172 -13.06 -18.51 -5.18
CA GLN A 172 -12.91 -17.23 -5.86
C GLN A 172 -14.24 -16.48 -5.90
N ALA A 173 -14.19 -15.16 -5.73
CA ALA A 173 -15.33 -14.29 -5.92
C ALA A 173 -15.95 -14.53 -7.30
N TRP A 174 -17.20 -14.99 -7.31
CA TRP A 174 -17.93 -15.25 -8.55
C TRP A 174 -18.50 -13.95 -9.12
N PRO A 175 -18.33 -13.66 -10.42
CA PRO A 175 -17.62 -14.44 -11.45
C PRO A 175 -16.13 -14.07 -11.53
N SER A 176 -15.24 -15.08 -11.49
CA SER A 176 -13.83 -14.90 -11.81
C SER A 176 -13.69 -14.77 -13.33
N TRP A 177 -13.22 -13.61 -13.81
CA TRP A 177 -12.98 -13.38 -15.24
C TRP A 177 -11.74 -14.16 -15.71
N SER A 178 -11.84 -15.49 -15.80
CA SER A 178 -10.79 -16.38 -16.32
C SER A 178 -10.59 -16.24 -17.84
N ARG A 179 -11.55 -15.61 -18.53
CA ARG A 179 -11.43 -15.16 -19.91
C ARG A 179 -12.10 -13.80 -20.04
N LEU A 180 -11.38 -12.71 -19.78
CA LEU A 180 -11.68 -11.46 -20.48
C LEU A 180 -11.58 -11.79 -21.97
N ALA A 181 -12.72 -12.00 -22.63
CA ALA A 181 -12.77 -12.15 -24.07
C ALA A 181 -12.18 -10.86 -24.65
N TYR A 182 -10.91 -10.92 -25.03
CA TYR A 182 -10.20 -9.83 -25.66
C TYR A 182 -10.92 -9.54 -26.97
N ARG A 183 -11.85 -8.58 -26.95
CA ARG A 183 -12.60 -8.07 -28.09
C ARG A 183 -12.95 -9.12 -29.17
N THR A 184 -14.07 -9.82 -29.02
CA THR A 184 -14.77 -10.25 -30.24
C THR A 184 -15.38 -9.01 -30.89
N GLU A 185 -14.65 -8.39 -31.83
CA GLU A 185 -15.23 -7.42 -32.76
C GLU A 185 -16.25 -8.14 -33.66
N SER A 186 -17.43 -8.45 -33.13
CA SER A 186 -18.54 -8.90 -33.96
C SER A 186 -19.19 -7.67 -34.57
N SER A 187 -18.83 -7.34 -35.82
CA SER A 187 -19.53 -6.28 -36.55
C SER A 187 -21.01 -6.63 -36.69
N LEU A 188 -21.88 -5.67 -36.38
CA LEU A 188 -23.34 -5.84 -36.42
C LEU A 188 -23.85 -6.22 -37.82
N LYS A 189 -23.11 -5.85 -38.88
CA LYS A 189 -23.35 -6.28 -40.27
C LYS A 189 -23.23 -7.80 -40.45
N THR A 190 -22.23 -8.42 -39.81
CA THR A 190 -21.96 -9.86 -39.94
C THR A 190 -23.07 -10.69 -39.29
N LEU A 191 -23.59 -10.21 -38.16
CA LEU A 191 -24.72 -10.85 -37.47
C LEU A 191 -26.05 -10.71 -38.23
N MET A 192 -26.28 -9.59 -38.92
CA MET A 192 -27.47 -9.42 -39.76
C MET A 192 -27.42 -10.26 -41.04
N ALA A 193 -26.26 -10.42 -41.67
CA ALA A 193 -26.11 -11.26 -42.86
C ALA A 193 -26.44 -12.74 -42.57
N ASN A 194 -26.01 -13.27 -41.41
CA ASN A 194 -26.27 -14.67 -41.03
C ASN A 194 -27.73 -14.95 -40.65
N ARG A 195 -28.49 -13.95 -40.15
CA ARG A 195 -29.94 -14.14 -39.89
C ARG A 195 -30.77 -14.08 -41.16
N CYS A 196 -30.35 -13.33 -42.17
CA CYS A 196 -31.14 -13.15 -43.40
C CYS A 196 -30.97 -14.29 -44.42
N THR A 197 -29.98 -15.19 -44.26
CA THR A 197 -29.72 -16.30 -45.21
C THR A 197 -30.17 -17.68 -44.71
N GLY A 198 -30.77 -17.76 -43.50
CA GLY A 198 -31.09 -19.00 -42.81
C GLY A 198 -32.58 -19.38 -42.71
N SER A 199 -33.48 -18.88 -43.56
CA SER A 199 -34.84 -19.42 -43.66
C SER A 199 -35.02 -20.24 -44.95
N LYS A 200 -34.51 -21.48 -44.93
CA LYS A 200 -35.05 -22.56 -45.77
C LYS A 200 -35.56 -23.67 -44.86
N SER A 201 -36.88 -23.82 -44.91
CA SER A 201 -37.70 -24.93 -44.44
C SER A 201 -36.99 -26.29 -44.49
N VAL A 202 -37.03 -27.06 -43.40
CA VAL A 202 -37.29 -28.53 -43.42
C VAL A 202 -37.89 -28.98 -42.08
N ASP A 203 -39.17 -29.31 -42.14
CA ASP A 203 -39.93 -30.40 -41.49
C ASP A 203 -39.48 -31.01 -40.14
N CYS A 204 -40.41 -30.94 -39.18
CA CYS A 204 -40.47 -31.81 -38.00
C CYS A 204 -40.97 -33.20 -38.37
N PRO A 205 -40.32 -34.30 -37.94
CA PRO A 205 -40.98 -35.60 -37.89
C PRO A 205 -41.66 -35.80 -36.52
N HIS A 206 -42.99 -36.00 -36.56
CA HIS A 206 -43.80 -36.59 -35.49
C HIS A 206 -43.30 -38.03 -35.18
N ARG A 207 -43.00 -38.36 -33.91
CA ARG A 207 -43.89 -38.98 -32.88
C ARG A 207 -43.70 -40.52 -32.82
N PRO A 208 -43.86 -41.20 -31.66
CA PRO A 208 -43.48 -40.87 -30.28
C PRO A 208 -42.05 -41.32 -29.91
#